data_AF-A0A8T3S8U5-F1
#
_entry.id   AF-A0A8T3S8U5-F1
#
_cell.length_a   1.000
_cell.length_b   1.000
_cell.length_c   1.000
_cell.angle_alpha   90.00
_cell.angle_beta   90.00
_cell.angle_gamma   90.00
#
_symmetry.space_group_name_H-M   'P 1'
#
loop_
_entity.id
_entity.type
_entity.pdbx_description
1 polymer ?
#
loop_
_entity_poly.entity_id
_entity_poly.type
_entity_poly.pdbx_seq_one_letter_code
_entity_poly.pdbx_strand_id
1 'polypeptide(L)' 'RLYFDLRGHGGSFFEAMMLEIHIEDATRSYHVPLLLAPYAMTTYRGS' A
#
# COMPACT_ATOMS: atom_id res chain seq x y z
N ARG A 1 -2.46 -7.58 8.01
CA ARG A 1 -1.59 -6.38 8.01
C ARG A 1 -0.70 -6.45 6.78
N LEU A 2 -0.56 -5.35 6.05
CA LEU A 2 0.35 -5.22 4.91
C LEU A 2 1.47 -4.24 5.28
N TYR A 3 2.69 -4.53 4.85
CA TYR A 3 3.85 -3.68 5.05
C TYR A 3 4.57 -3.50 3.72
N PHE A 4 4.82 -2.25 3.36
CA PHE A 4 5.60 -1.86 2.19
C PHE A 4 6.90 -1.21 2.69
N ASP A 5 8.04 -1.80 2.33
CA ASP A 5 9.35 -1.16 2.48
C ASP A 5 9.58 -0.25 1.27
N LEU A 6 9.74 1.05 1.52
CA LEU A 6 9.84 2.06 0.46
C LEU A 6 11.27 2.61 0.32
N ARG A 7 12.20 2.14 1.15
CA ARG A 7 13.60 2.55 1.06
C ARG A 7 14.18 2.11 -0.27
N GLY A 8 14.81 3.05 -0.98
CA GLY A 8 15.36 2.80 -2.32
C GLY A 8 14.39 3.08 -3.47
N HIS A 9 13.11 3.39 -3.21
CA HIS A 9 12.21 3.88 -4.25
C HIS A 9 12.42 5.37 -4.52
N GLY A 10 13.37 5.66 -5.42
CA GLY A 10 13.38 6.87 -6.27
C GLY A 10 13.38 8.22 -5.56
N GLY A 11 13.98 8.31 -4.36
CA GLY A 11 14.03 9.56 -3.60
C GLY A 11 12.69 9.91 -2.92
N SER A 12 11.86 8.90 -2.65
CA SER A 12 10.69 9.09 -1.80
C SER A 12 11.08 9.60 -0.41
N PHE A 13 10.28 10.54 0.08
CA PHE A 13 10.31 11.03 1.46
C PHE A 13 9.92 9.94 2.46
N PHE A 14 9.17 8.93 2.03
CA PHE A 14 8.63 7.90 2.90
C PHE A 14 9.56 6.69 2.99
N GLU A 15 9.82 6.22 4.20
CA GLU A 15 10.63 5.02 4.43
C GLU A 15 9.81 3.73 4.39
N ALA A 16 8.56 3.78 4.85
CA ALA A 16 7.68 2.62 4.87
C ALA A 16 6.20 3.03 4.92
N MET A 17 5.33 2.09 4.59
CA MET A 17 3.89 2.18 4.82
C MET A 17 3.36 0.89 5.45
N MET A 18 2.55 1.03 6.51
CA MET A 18 1.81 -0.08 7.11
C MET A 18 0.31 0.15 6.96
N LEU A 19 -0.40 -0.89 6.53
CA LEU A 19 -1.85 -0.85 6.33
C LEU A 19 -2.52 -2.01 7.07
N GLU A 20 -3.53 -1.68 7.86
CA GLU A 20 -4.48 -2.67 8.36
C GLU A 20 -5.65 -2.76 7.39
N ILE A 21 -5.97 -3.99 6.98
CA ILE A 21 -7.10 -4.27 6.10
C ILE A 21 -8.03 -5.24 6.81
N HIS A 22 -9.33 -4.99 6.68
CA HIS A 22 -10.36 -5.91 7.11
C HIS A 22 -10.75 -6.82 5.94
N ILE A 23 -10.66 -8.13 6.14
CA ILE A 23 -11.11 -9.14 5.19
C ILE A 23 -12.46 -9.65 5.70
N GLU A 24 -13.53 -9.23 5.03
CA GLU A 24 -14.90 -9.61 5.38
C GLU A 24 -15.29 -10.98 4.79
N ASP A 25 -14.80 -11.28 3.58
CA ASP A 25 -15.12 -12.51 2.84
C ASP A 25 -13.84 -13.16 2.32
N ALA A 26 -13.41 -14.25 2.94
CA ALA A 26 -12.18 -14.97 2.59
C ALA A 26 -12.24 -15.69 1.23
N THR A 27 -13.40 -15.75 0.57
CA THR A 27 -13.54 -16.36 -0.77
C THR A 27 -13.25 -15.38 -1.91
N ARG A 28 -13.13 -14.08 -1.60
CA ARG A 28 -12.86 -13.03 -2.59
C ARG A 28 -11.38 -12.67 -2.65
N SER A 29 -10.99 -12.10 -3.78
CA SER A 29 -9.70 -11.42 -3.94
C SER A 29 -9.81 -9.94 -3.56
N TYR A 30 -8.78 -9.41 -2.91
CA TYR A 30 -8.68 -8.00 -2.54
C TYR A 30 -7.39 -7.42 -3.14
N HIS A 31 -7.53 -6.56 -4.14
CA HIS A 31 -6.40 -5.86 -4.74
C HIS A 31 -6.15 -4.54 -4.01
N VAL A 32 -4.94 -4.32 -3.51
CA VAL A 32 -4.57 -3.12 -2.73
C VAL A 32 -3.30 -2.50 -3.32
N PRO A 33 -3.43 -1.70 -4.40
CA PRO A 33 -2.29 -1.07 -5.04
C PRO A 33 -1.77 0.12 -4.23
N LEU A 34 -0.46 0.34 -4.30
CA LEU A 34 0.22 1.53 -3.78
C LEU A 34 0.73 2.38 -4.96
N LEU A 35 0.23 3.60 -5.07
CA LEU A 35 0.76 4.63 -5.96
C LEU A 35 1.71 5.51 -5.15
N LEU A 36 2.98 5.57 -5.56
CA LEU A 36 4.04 6.28 -4.85
C LEU A 36 4.67 7.34 -5.76
N ALA A 37 4.66 8.58 -5.28
CA ALA A 37 5.45 9.69 -5.78
C ALA A 37 6.44 10.12 -4.68
N PRO A 38 7.42 10.99 -4.98
CA PRO A 38 8.43 11.36 -3.98
C PRO A 38 7.85 11.93 -2.68
N TYR A 39 6.76 12.70 -2.73
CA TYR A 39 6.15 13.34 -1.55
C TYR A 39 4.64 13.08 -1.42
N ALA A 40 4.10 12.13 -2.16
CA ALA A 40 2.71 11.72 -2.06
C ALA A 40 2.58 10.21 -2.21
N MET A 41 1.65 9.63 -1.48
CA MET A 41 1.26 8.23 -1.65
C MET A 41 -0.25 8.10 -1.61
N THR A 42 -0.78 7.10 -2.31
CA THR A 42 -2.21 6.75 -2.23
C THR A 42 -2.37 5.25 -2.36
N THR A 43 -3.28 4.70 -1.57
CA THR A 43 -3.72 3.31 -1.63
C THR A 43 -5.23 3.26 -1.66
N TYR A 44 -5.80 2.20 -2.21
CA TYR A 44 -7.24 1.98 -2.24
C TYR A 44 -7.56 0.49 -2.39
N ARG A 45 -8.84 0.11 -2.25
CA ARG A 45 -9.31 -1.22 -2.66
C ARG A 45 -9.63 -1.17 -4.16
N GLY A 46 -8.84 -1.86 -4.97
CA GLY A 46 -9.12 -2.08 -6.38
C GLY A 46 -10.32 -3.00 -6.60
N SER A 47 -10.85 -2.97 -7.83
CA SER A 47 -11.86 -3.91 -8.32
C SER A 47 -11.31 -5.32 -8.46
#